data_AF-A0A3C2B3H4-F1
#
_entry.id   AF-A0A3C2B3H4-F1
#
_cell.length_a   1.000
_cell.length_b   1.000
_cell.length_c   1.000
_cell.angle_alpha   90.00
_cell.angle_beta   90.00
_cell.angle_gamma   90.00
#
_symmetry.space_group_name_H-M   'P 1'
#
loop_
_entity.id
_entity.type
_entity.pdbx_description
1 polymer ?
#
loop_
_entity_poly.entity_id
_entity_poly.type
_entity_poly.pdbx_seq_one_letter_code
_entity_poly.pdbx_strand_id
1 'polypeptide(L)'
;QRLDDTARSVPGNIVQVSAGYADSRKQMLVANTDGVFVSDEQVRTLLRVNVVADGDGGMQTGYQSAGHTMGFELTEFVDVEELARDAARIALTKLKARPAPSGALPVVIKRGSGGVLFHEACGHGLEADLVAKGGSVYRGKKGELV
;
A
#
# COMPACT_ATOMS: atom_id res chain seq x y z
N GLN A 1 9.78 18.39 2.70
CA GLN A 1 10.65 19.15 1.79
C GLN A 1 11.24 18.24 0.71
N ARG A 2 12.18 17.32 1.01
CA ARG A 2 12.75 16.34 0.04
C ARG A 2 11.72 15.69 -0.91
N LEU A 3 10.59 15.22 -0.37
CA LEU A 3 9.48 14.65 -1.14
C LEU A 3 8.85 15.64 -2.14
N ASP A 4 8.63 16.89 -1.72
CA ASP A 4 8.02 17.94 -2.57
C ASP A 4 8.98 18.37 -3.66
N ASP A 5 10.22 18.73 -3.29
CA ASP A 5 11.26 19.17 -4.23
C ASP A 5 11.53 18.12 -5.30
N THR A 6 11.67 16.85 -4.88
CA THR A 6 11.94 15.74 -5.80
C THR A 6 10.79 15.51 -6.75
N ALA A 7 9.55 15.46 -6.25
CA ALA A 7 8.38 15.28 -7.10
C ALA A 7 8.29 16.40 -8.14
N ARG A 8 8.47 17.67 -7.73
CA ARG A 8 8.43 18.85 -8.62
C ARG A 8 9.60 18.92 -9.61
N SER A 9 10.73 18.31 -9.29
CA SER A 9 11.88 18.23 -10.22
C SER A 9 11.68 17.26 -11.38
N VAL A 10 10.70 16.35 -11.29
CA VAL A 10 10.39 15.41 -12.37
C VAL A 10 9.81 16.18 -13.55
N PRO A 11 10.40 16.08 -14.77
CA PRO A 11 9.87 16.80 -15.93
C PRO A 11 8.42 16.39 -16.25
N GLY A 12 7.52 17.38 -16.29
CA GLY A 12 6.10 17.18 -16.58
C GLY A 12 5.24 18.28 -15.96
N ASN A 13 3.93 18.25 -16.25
CA ASN A 13 3.00 19.25 -15.73
C ASN A 13 2.49 18.86 -14.33
N ILE A 14 3.38 18.86 -13.34
CA ILE A 14 3.03 18.62 -11.94
C ILE A 14 2.55 19.93 -11.32
N VAL A 15 1.28 19.96 -10.91
CA VAL A 15 0.62 21.18 -10.41
C VAL A 15 0.49 21.20 -8.90
N GLN A 16 0.45 20.03 -8.25
CA GLN A 16 0.33 19.94 -6.79
C GLN A 16 1.09 18.73 -6.27
N VAL A 17 1.73 18.91 -5.13
CA VAL A 17 2.32 17.82 -4.33
C VAL A 17 1.85 18.01 -2.90
N SER A 18 1.40 16.92 -2.28
CA SER A 18 1.07 16.85 -0.86
C SER A 18 1.85 15.69 -0.25
N ALA A 19 2.75 16.02 0.66
CA ALA A 19 3.54 15.06 1.40
C ALA A 19 3.21 15.17 2.89
N GLY A 20 3.22 14.05 3.58
CA GLY A 20 2.97 14.02 5.02
C GLY A 20 3.46 12.74 5.65
N TYR A 21 3.49 12.75 6.97
CA TYR A 21 3.77 11.56 7.75
C TYR A 21 2.65 11.34 8.77
N ALA A 22 2.61 10.14 9.32
CA ALA A 22 1.86 9.79 10.51
C ALA A 22 2.74 8.87 11.36
N ASP A 23 2.72 9.07 12.67
CA ASP A 23 3.38 8.18 13.62
C ASP A 23 2.44 7.80 14.75
N SER A 24 2.75 6.70 15.42
CA SER A 24 2.03 6.27 16.61
C SER A 24 2.92 5.43 17.50
N ARG A 25 2.71 5.56 18.81
CA ARG A 25 3.25 4.68 19.84
C ARG A 25 2.10 4.04 20.59
N LYS A 26 2.04 2.72 20.60
CA LYS A 26 0.98 1.94 21.22
C LYS A 26 1.58 1.00 22.25
N GLN A 27 1.13 1.10 23.49
CA GLN A 27 1.43 0.11 24.53
C GLN A 27 0.21 -0.80 24.70
N MET A 28 0.47 -2.10 24.79
CA MET A 28 -0.56 -3.14 24.92
C MET A 28 -0.23 -4.04 26.09
N LEU A 29 -1.27 -4.47 26.79
CA LEU A 29 -1.21 -5.52 27.81
C LEU A 29 -2.35 -6.48 27.53
N VAL A 30 -2.05 -7.77 27.48
CA VAL A 30 -3.03 -8.85 27.33
C VAL A 30 -2.97 -9.71 28.58
N ALA A 31 -4.12 -9.82 29.25
CA ALA A 31 -4.31 -10.69 30.40
C ALA A 31 -5.57 -11.55 30.22
N ASN A 32 -5.51 -12.86 30.47
CA ASN A 32 -6.69 -13.74 30.37
C ASN A 32 -6.75 -14.84 31.45
N THR A 33 -7.85 -15.58 31.49
CA THR A 33 -8.11 -16.66 32.47
C THR A 33 -7.24 -17.89 32.28
N ASP A 34 -6.59 -18.03 31.11
CA ASP A 34 -5.66 -19.13 30.83
C ASP A 34 -4.24 -18.83 31.35
N GLY A 35 -4.08 -17.73 32.10
CA GLY A 35 -2.82 -17.32 32.71
C GLY A 35 -1.91 -16.51 31.77
N VAL A 36 -2.38 -16.09 30.60
CA VAL A 36 -1.61 -15.16 29.74
C VAL A 36 -1.52 -13.83 30.46
N PHE A 37 -0.30 -13.30 30.58
CA PHE A 37 -0.02 -11.93 31.01
C PHE A 37 1.20 -11.42 30.25
N VAL A 38 0.97 -10.71 29.15
CA VAL A 38 2.03 -10.26 28.24
C VAL A 38 1.83 -8.80 27.87
N SER A 39 2.91 -8.05 27.73
CA SER A 39 2.89 -6.68 27.24
C SER A 39 3.68 -6.54 25.94
N ASP A 40 3.33 -5.54 25.15
CA ASP A 40 4.02 -5.17 23.92
C ASP A 40 3.99 -3.65 23.75
N GLU A 41 5.01 -3.13 23.07
CA GLU A 41 5.09 -1.73 22.67
C GLU A 41 5.40 -1.65 21.18
N GLN A 42 4.52 -0.99 20.42
CA GLN A 42 4.68 -0.81 18.99
C GLN A 42 4.81 0.67 18.65
N VAL A 43 5.93 1.01 18.02
CA VAL A 43 6.12 2.28 17.32
C VAL A 43 5.85 2.04 15.84
N ARG A 44 5.09 2.93 15.19
CA ARG A 44 4.82 2.87 13.74
C ARG A 44 5.00 4.24 13.14
N THR A 45 5.66 4.28 11.99
CA THR A 45 5.82 5.49 11.18
C THR A 45 5.36 5.19 9.76
N LEU A 46 4.68 6.15 9.14
CA LEU A 46 4.20 6.11 7.76
C LEU A 46 4.55 7.44 7.08
N LEU A 47 5.30 7.37 5.99
CA LEU A 47 5.51 8.47 5.05
C LEU A 47 4.61 8.26 3.84
N ARG A 48 4.05 9.35 3.31
CA ARG A 48 3.21 9.33 2.12
C ARG A 48 3.41 10.58 1.27
N VAL A 49 3.26 10.40 -0.03
CA VAL A 49 3.29 11.48 -1.00
C VAL A 49 2.20 11.26 -2.05
N ASN A 50 1.45 12.32 -2.32
CA ASN A 50 0.45 12.40 -3.38
C ASN A 50 0.87 13.51 -4.34
N VAL A 51 0.93 13.18 -5.63
CA VAL A 51 1.32 14.08 -6.71
C VAL A 51 0.17 14.20 -7.69
N VAL A 52 -0.18 15.43 -8.07
CA VAL A 52 -1.19 15.74 -9.08
C VAL A 52 -0.50 16.30 -10.30
N ALA A 53 -0.78 15.69 -11.45
CA ALA A 53 -0.40 16.20 -12.76
C ALA A 53 -1.64 16.66 -13.52
N ASP A 54 -1.52 17.74 -14.29
CA ASP A 54 -2.61 18.31 -15.09
C ASP A 54 -2.28 18.25 -16.59
N GLY A 55 -3.29 18.23 -17.45
CA GLY A 55 -3.11 18.22 -18.89
C GLY A 55 -4.45 18.18 -19.62
N ASP A 56 -4.41 18.04 -20.95
CA ASP A 56 -5.59 18.19 -21.81
C ASP A 56 -6.76 17.26 -21.45
N GLY A 57 -6.45 16.06 -20.93
CA GLY A 57 -7.44 15.08 -20.47
C GLY A 57 -7.93 15.27 -19.03
N GLY A 58 -7.53 16.35 -18.37
CA GLY A 58 -7.80 16.65 -16.96
C GLY A 58 -6.73 16.13 -15.99
N MET A 59 -6.96 16.36 -14.71
CA MET A 59 -6.01 16.03 -13.65
C MET A 59 -5.90 14.52 -13.39
N GLN A 60 -4.69 14.06 -13.11
CA GLN A 60 -4.38 12.69 -12.71
C GLN A 60 -3.48 12.65 -11.48
N THR A 61 -3.64 11.61 -10.67
CA THR A 61 -2.95 11.48 -9.38
C THR A 61 -2.02 10.27 -9.33
N GLY A 62 -0.90 10.46 -8.65
CA GLY A 62 0.03 9.42 -8.29
C GLY A 62 0.28 9.42 -6.79
N TYR A 63 0.38 8.23 -6.22
CA TYR A 63 0.50 8.04 -4.78
C TYR A 63 1.56 6.99 -4.50
N GLN A 64 2.38 7.25 -3.48
CA GLN A 64 3.27 6.28 -2.87
C GLN A 64 3.35 6.51 -1.37
N SER A 65 3.65 5.44 -0.64
CA SER A 65 3.85 5.48 0.80
C SER A 65 4.81 4.40 1.26
N ALA A 66 5.52 4.66 2.35
CA ALA A 66 6.35 3.70 3.03
C ALA A 66 6.04 3.75 4.52
N GLY A 67 5.71 2.61 5.13
CA GLY A 67 5.42 2.54 6.55
C GLY A 67 5.95 1.26 7.16
N HIS A 68 6.42 1.37 8.40
CA HIS A 68 7.04 0.25 9.12
C HIS A 68 6.79 0.37 10.62
N THR A 69 6.85 -0.75 11.33
CA THR A 69 6.82 -0.79 12.81
C THR A 69 8.18 -0.39 13.37
N MET A 70 8.55 0.87 13.16
CA MET A 70 9.77 1.53 13.63
C MET A 70 9.53 3.05 13.70
N GLY A 71 10.46 3.79 14.30
CA GLY A 71 10.42 5.25 14.39
C GLY A 71 10.85 5.95 13.10
N PHE A 72 11.37 7.18 13.25
CA PHE A 72 11.80 8.01 12.12
C PHE A 72 13.10 7.52 11.44
N GLU A 73 13.80 6.56 12.05
CA GLU A 73 14.86 5.78 11.40
C GLU A 73 14.37 5.07 10.14
N LEU A 74 13.06 4.98 9.91
CA LEU A 74 12.45 4.61 8.62
C LEU A 74 13.14 5.28 7.42
N THR A 75 13.53 6.55 7.56
CA THR A 75 14.17 7.31 6.47
C THR A 75 15.59 6.83 6.11
N GLU A 76 16.20 5.98 6.94
CA GLU A 76 17.48 5.32 6.65
C GLU A 76 17.29 4.07 5.78
N PHE A 77 16.09 3.46 5.82
CA PHE A 77 15.74 2.25 5.08
C PHE A 77 14.91 2.51 3.82
N VAL A 78 14.37 3.73 3.68
CA VAL A 78 13.50 4.12 2.57
C VAL A 78 14.11 5.29 1.81
N ASP A 79 14.31 5.10 0.50
CA ASP A 79 14.62 6.21 -0.41
C ASP A 79 13.35 7.05 -0.63
N VAL A 80 13.24 8.15 0.12
CA VAL A 80 12.10 9.08 0.04
C VAL A 80 12.06 9.81 -1.30
N GLU A 81 13.20 10.07 -1.94
CA GLU A 81 13.26 10.66 -3.27
C GLU A 81 12.75 9.68 -4.33
N GLU A 82 13.06 8.39 -4.23
CA GLU A 82 12.50 7.36 -5.11
C GLU A 82 10.98 7.27 -4.92
N LEU A 83 10.49 7.30 -3.68
CA LEU A 83 9.06 7.34 -3.37
C LEU A 83 8.35 8.50 -4.09
N ALA A 84 8.94 9.69 -4.06
CA ALA A 84 8.42 10.88 -4.75
C ALA A 84 8.50 10.78 -6.27
N ARG A 85 9.63 10.30 -6.83
CA ARG A 85 9.79 10.06 -8.27
C ARG A 85 8.76 9.07 -8.78
N ASP A 86 8.48 8.01 -8.03
CA ASP A 86 7.50 6.99 -8.38
C ASP A 86 6.07 7.54 -8.37
N ALA A 87 5.70 8.31 -7.33
CA ALA A 87 4.40 8.98 -7.30
C ALA A 87 4.23 9.94 -8.49
N ALA A 88 5.23 10.78 -8.78
CA ALA A 88 5.21 11.66 -9.95
C ALA A 88 5.08 10.88 -11.27
N ARG A 89 5.86 9.79 -11.43
CA ARG A 89 5.80 8.93 -12.62
C ARG A 89 4.41 8.31 -12.79
N ILE A 90 3.77 7.86 -11.72
CA ILE A 90 2.41 7.32 -11.76
C ILE A 90 1.42 8.38 -12.27
N ALA A 91 1.45 9.59 -11.71
CA ALA A 91 0.55 10.68 -12.12
C ALA A 91 0.72 11.00 -13.62
N LEU A 92 1.96 11.18 -14.08
CA LEU A 92 2.28 11.50 -15.47
C LEU A 92 1.98 10.35 -16.44
N THR A 93 2.14 9.10 -15.99
CA THR A 93 1.79 7.92 -16.80
C THR A 93 0.29 7.84 -17.00
N LYS A 94 -0.50 8.05 -15.93
CA LYS A 94 -1.97 8.10 -16.02
C LYS A 94 -2.45 9.23 -16.92
N LEU A 95 -1.80 10.39 -16.87
CA LEU A 95 -2.14 11.54 -17.72
C LEU A 95 -2.05 11.21 -19.21
N LYS A 96 -1.15 10.29 -19.60
CA LYS A 96 -0.96 9.84 -20.99
C LYS A 96 -1.72 8.55 -21.31
N ALA A 97 -2.43 7.96 -20.35
CA ALA A 97 -3.03 6.65 -20.51
C ALA A 97 -4.30 6.73 -21.36
N ARG A 98 -4.42 5.81 -22.31
CA ARG A 98 -5.67 5.55 -23.05
C ARG A 98 -6.55 4.55 -22.27
N PRO A 99 -7.83 4.41 -22.63
CA PRO A 99 -8.69 3.36 -22.06
C PRO A 99 -8.06 1.97 -22.19
N ALA A 100 -8.17 1.17 -21.12
CA ALA A 100 -7.72 -0.21 -21.10
C ALA A 100 -8.60 -1.09 -22.02
N PRO A 101 -8.05 -2.18 -22.60
CA PRO A 101 -8.84 -3.17 -23.34
C PRO A 101 -9.80 -3.93 -22.40
N SER A 102 -10.89 -4.45 -22.97
CA SER A 102 -11.91 -5.23 -22.25
C SER A 102 -11.89 -6.70 -22.66
N GLY A 103 -12.13 -7.60 -21.70
CA GLY A 103 -12.25 -9.05 -21.93
C GLY A 103 -11.28 -9.89 -21.09
N ALA A 104 -11.36 -11.21 -21.25
CA ALA A 104 -10.42 -12.14 -20.62
C ALA A 104 -9.07 -12.07 -21.34
N LEU A 105 -8.02 -11.69 -20.63
CA LEU A 105 -6.68 -11.48 -21.16
C LEU A 105 -5.64 -12.03 -20.17
N PRO A 106 -4.49 -12.53 -20.64
CA PRO A 106 -3.35 -12.78 -19.77
C PRO A 106 -2.88 -11.48 -19.11
N VAL A 107 -2.66 -11.50 -17.79
CA VAL A 107 -2.21 -10.33 -17.01
C VAL A 107 -0.91 -10.68 -16.29
N VAL A 108 0.11 -9.85 -16.46
CA VAL A 108 1.36 -9.92 -15.70
C VAL A 108 1.29 -8.93 -14.55
N ILE A 109 1.43 -9.43 -13.33
CA ILE A 109 1.28 -8.63 -12.10
C ILE A 109 2.66 -8.30 -11.53
N LYS A 110 2.89 -7.02 -11.24
CA LYS A 110 4.11 -6.54 -10.59
C LYS A 110 4.23 -7.13 -9.19
N ARG A 111 5.44 -7.58 -8.80
CA ARG A 111 5.76 -7.95 -7.41
C ARG A 111 5.46 -6.82 -6.42
N GLY A 112 5.29 -7.16 -5.14
CA GLY A 112 4.98 -6.18 -4.09
C GLY A 112 3.49 -5.92 -4.01
N SER A 113 3.02 -4.72 -4.40
CA SER A 113 1.60 -4.32 -4.31
C SER A 113 0.65 -5.24 -5.10
N GLY A 114 1.15 -5.93 -6.13
CA GLY A 114 0.36 -6.93 -6.84
C GLY A 114 -0.05 -8.14 -5.98
N GLY A 115 0.58 -8.32 -4.82
CA GLY A 115 0.21 -9.34 -3.83
C GLY A 115 -1.18 -9.14 -3.23
N VAL A 116 -1.82 -7.98 -3.43
CA VAL A 116 -3.25 -7.78 -3.13
C VAL A 116 -4.10 -8.86 -3.80
N LEU A 117 -3.70 -9.36 -4.97
CA LEU A 117 -4.37 -10.50 -5.61
C LEU A 117 -4.50 -11.69 -4.65
N PHE A 118 -3.43 -12.05 -3.94
CA PHE A 118 -3.47 -13.17 -2.99
C PHE A 118 -4.29 -12.84 -1.75
N HIS A 119 -4.19 -11.60 -1.25
CA HIS A 119 -4.98 -11.15 -0.11
C HIS A 119 -6.48 -11.32 -0.36
N GLU A 120 -6.96 -10.91 -1.53
CA GLU A 120 -8.38 -10.99 -1.89
C GLU A 120 -8.78 -12.39 -2.38
N ALA A 121 -7.98 -12.98 -3.28
CA ALA A 121 -8.35 -14.23 -3.93
C ALA A 121 -8.39 -15.39 -2.93
N CYS A 122 -7.44 -15.44 -1.99
CA CYS A 122 -7.38 -16.53 -1.00
C CYS A 122 -7.17 -16.08 0.45
N GLY A 123 -6.59 -14.90 0.72
CA GLY A 123 -6.26 -14.45 2.07
C GLY A 123 -7.49 -14.39 2.98
N HIS A 124 -8.44 -13.53 2.65
CA HIS A 124 -9.70 -13.45 3.41
C HIS A 124 -10.47 -14.78 3.40
N GLY A 125 -10.56 -15.44 2.24
CA GLY A 125 -11.25 -16.72 2.14
C GLY A 125 -10.68 -17.80 3.07
N LEU A 126 -9.41 -17.72 3.45
CA LEU A 126 -8.76 -18.68 4.35
C LEU A 126 -8.83 -18.27 5.83
N GLU A 127 -9.42 -17.12 6.17
CA GLU A 127 -9.60 -16.71 7.56
C GLU A 127 -10.49 -17.71 8.32
N ALA A 128 -10.02 -18.11 9.50
CA ALA A 128 -10.58 -19.24 10.23
C ALA A 128 -12.04 -19.03 10.63
N ASP A 129 -12.44 -17.79 10.91
CA ASP A 129 -13.81 -17.49 11.31
C ASP A 129 -14.77 -17.57 10.11
N LEU A 130 -14.37 -17.12 8.92
CA LEU A 130 -15.13 -17.29 7.68
C LEU A 130 -15.29 -18.78 7.32
N VAL A 131 -14.23 -19.57 7.49
CA VAL A 131 -14.27 -21.02 7.31
C VAL A 131 -15.18 -21.69 8.34
N ALA A 132 -15.06 -21.34 9.63
CA ALA A 132 -15.84 -21.90 10.71
C ALA A 132 -17.34 -21.60 10.56
N LYS A 133 -17.69 -20.38 10.14
CA LYS A 133 -19.07 -19.94 9.91
C LYS A 133 -19.67 -20.47 8.60
N GLY A 134 -18.90 -21.18 7.77
CA GLY A 134 -19.37 -21.69 6.48
C GLY A 134 -19.46 -20.63 5.37
N GLY A 135 -18.93 -19.43 5.60
CA GLY A 135 -18.93 -18.33 4.63
C GLY A 135 -17.78 -18.37 3.62
N SER A 136 -16.91 -19.37 3.72
CA SER A 136 -15.73 -19.51 2.85
C SER A 136 -15.90 -20.60 1.80
N VAL A 137 -15.50 -20.30 0.56
CA VAL A 137 -15.36 -21.25 -0.55
C VAL A 137 -14.29 -22.33 -0.28
N TYR A 138 -13.37 -22.08 0.66
CA TYR A 138 -12.29 -22.98 1.03
C TYR A 138 -12.67 -23.98 2.13
N ARG A 139 -13.89 -23.92 2.66
CA ARG A 139 -14.34 -24.84 3.71
C ARG A 139 -14.24 -26.29 3.24
N GLY A 140 -13.53 -27.12 4.02
CA GLY A 140 -13.35 -28.54 3.73
C GLY A 140 -12.37 -28.83 2.57
N LYS A 141 -11.63 -27.83 2.08
CA LYS A 141 -10.65 -28.00 0.99
C LYS A 141 -9.22 -28.22 1.46
N LYS A 142 -9.02 -28.54 2.74
CA LYS A 142 -7.68 -28.81 3.28
C LYS A 142 -7.11 -30.08 2.63
N GLY A 143 -5.99 -29.94 1.93
CA GLY A 143 -5.33 -31.04 1.20
C GLY A 143 -5.71 -31.13 -0.29
N GLU A 144 -6.65 -30.31 -0.74
CA GLU A 144 -7.07 -30.24 -2.14
C GLU A 144 -6.23 -29.22 -2.92
N LEU A 145 -6.13 -29.40 -4.24
CA LEU A 145 -5.64 -28.35 -5.14
C LEU A 145 -6.77 -27.34 -5.37
N VAL A 146 -6.53 -26.08 -5.02
CA VAL A 146 -7.47 -24.96 -5.10
C VAL A 146 -6.92 -23.78 -5.87
#